data_AF-A0A0G0FPD7-F1
#
_entry.id   AF-A0A0G0FPD7-F1
#
_cell.length_a   1.000
_cell.length_b   1.000
_cell.length_c   1.000
_cell.angle_alpha   90.00
_cell.angle_beta   90.00
_cell.angle_gamma   90.00
#
_symmetry.space_group_name_H-M   'P 1'
#
loop_
_entity.id
_entity.type
_entity.pdbx_description
1 polymer ?
#
loop_
_entity_poly.entity_id
_entity_poly.type
_entity_poly.pdbx_seq_one_letter_code
_entity_poly.pdbx_strand_id
1 'polypeptide(L)'
;MQYREAFKIAIRALKINKGRSLLTILGIVIGIAAVLVVMSAGNSIQNFVFAEMDSFGSDIVQTEIKIPSTKHTSSENATSMVQGVVITSLKLSDQDAILKLPNIKKSYAAFLGQEVLSWDDKVKSSMVMAASASLAEIDSSKVDTGRFFTKEEDDSLARVVVLGSKMKEKLFGQSDAIGQNIKIRKTNFKVVGTVKSNGGSFFIDRDQMVYIPIQTAQKLLWGIDHVSFIASEMKDPSKDEETVADINELLRERHNITDPDKDDFAVTSMDDAKDMLGTILGGVELLLIALAGISLVVGGVGIMNIMYVSVSERTFEIGLRKALGAKYKDIMQQFLTEAVVVTFLGGLVGVIMGIILNYLVFILASSKGLTWELSLPFSALFTSLSFAVILGLVFGLFPAKKAALLEPINALRQE
;
A
#
# COMPACT_ATOMS: atom_id res chain seq x y z
N MET A 1 30.27 -14.45 34.22
CA MET A 1 31.04 -15.52 33.54
C MET A 1 30.16 -16.33 32.58
N GLN A 2 28.97 -16.77 32.98
CA GLN A 2 28.03 -17.60 32.18
C GLN A 2 27.77 -17.13 30.74
N TYR A 3 27.45 -15.84 30.49
CA TYR A 3 27.10 -15.36 29.13
C TYR A 3 28.29 -15.32 28.15
N ARG A 4 29.49 -14.94 28.63
CA ARG A 4 30.71 -14.93 27.80
C ARG A 4 31.16 -16.34 27.43
N GLU A 5 30.96 -17.30 28.33
CA GLU A 5 31.25 -18.71 28.05
C GLU A 5 30.21 -19.33 27.12
N ALA A 6 28.91 -19.07 27.33
CA ALA A 6 27.84 -19.49 26.42
C ALA A 6 28.10 -19.00 24.99
N PHE A 7 28.58 -17.76 24.82
CA PHE A 7 28.95 -17.21 23.52
C PHE A 7 30.13 -17.95 22.87
N LYS A 8 31.21 -18.22 23.62
CA LYS A 8 32.37 -18.98 23.12
C LYS A 8 31.99 -20.42 22.77
N ILE A 9 31.12 -21.04 23.56
CA ILE A 9 30.64 -22.42 23.37
C ILE A 9 29.75 -22.49 22.13
N ALA A 10 28.82 -21.54 21.95
CA ALA A 10 27.97 -21.44 20.76
C ALA A 10 28.80 -21.33 19.46
N ILE A 11 29.81 -20.47 19.44
CA ILE A 11 30.72 -20.33 18.28
C ILE A 11 31.51 -21.62 18.01
N ARG A 12 31.93 -22.33 19.06
CA ARG A 12 32.68 -23.58 18.93
C ARG A 12 31.78 -24.71 18.40
N ALA A 13 30.54 -24.80 18.87
CA ALA A 13 29.54 -25.75 18.38
C ALA A 13 29.24 -25.57 16.88
N LEU A 14 29.14 -24.31 16.43
CA LEU A 14 28.96 -23.97 15.01
C LEU A 14 30.14 -24.40 14.11
N LYS A 15 31.36 -24.44 14.66
CA LYS A 15 32.57 -24.82 13.91
C LYS A 15 32.75 -26.33 13.75
N ILE A 16 32.19 -27.14 14.64
CA ILE A 16 32.35 -28.60 14.64
C ILE A 16 31.52 -29.23 13.51
N ASN A 17 30.27 -28.81 13.32
CA ASN A 17 29.38 -29.32 12.27
C ASN A 17 29.04 -28.26 11.22
N LYS A 18 30.04 -27.88 10.40
CA LYS A 18 29.97 -26.75 9.45
C LYS A 18 28.78 -26.81 8.48
N GLY A 19 28.50 -27.97 7.88
CA GLY A 19 27.42 -28.10 6.89
C GLY A 19 26.02 -27.92 7.49
N ARG A 20 25.73 -28.58 8.62
CA ARG A 20 24.42 -28.49 9.29
C ARG A 20 24.21 -27.12 9.93
N SER A 21 25.27 -26.58 10.54
CA SER A 21 25.27 -25.24 11.16
C SER A 21 25.04 -24.15 10.12
N LEU A 22 25.67 -24.24 8.95
CA LEU A 22 25.45 -23.31 7.85
C LEU A 22 24.00 -23.35 7.38
N LEU A 23 23.45 -24.54 7.07
CA LEU A 23 22.09 -24.67 6.53
C LEU A 23 21.02 -24.17 7.51
N THR A 24 21.24 -24.38 8.81
CA THR A 24 20.31 -23.93 9.86
C THR A 24 20.36 -22.41 10.06
N ILE A 25 21.56 -21.84 10.14
CA ILE A 25 21.73 -20.38 10.23
C ILE A 25 21.14 -19.72 8.98
N LEU A 26 21.34 -20.33 7.80
CA LEU A 26 20.80 -19.81 6.54
C LEU A 26 19.27 -19.70 6.58
N GLY A 27 18.57 -20.70 7.13
CA GLY A 27 17.10 -20.65 7.28
C GLY A 27 16.64 -19.48 8.15
N ILE A 28 17.32 -19.23 9.27
CA ILE A 28 17.05 -18.08 10.16
C ILE A 28 17.36 -16.76 9.47
N VAL A 29 18.53 -16.66 8.83
CA VAL A 29 18.99 -15.47 8.11
C VAL A 29 18.00 -15.11 7.01
N ILE A 30 17.56 -16.08 6.20
CA ILE A 30 16.58 -15.86 5.13
C ILE A 30 15.23 -15.44 5.71
N GLY A 31 14.74 -16.13 6.74
CA GLY A 31 13.45 -15.78 7.36
C GLY A 31 13.45 -14.37 7.96
N ILE A 32 14.51 -13.99 8.66
CA ILE A 32 14.63 -12.66 9.29
C ILE A 32 14.84 -11.58 8.22
N ALA A 33 15.65 -11.85 7.20
CA ALA A 33 15.79 -10.95 6.06
C ALA A 33 14.46 -10.75 5.35
N ALA A 34 13.67 -11.82 5.14
CA ALA A 34 12.37 -11.75 4.50
C ALA A 34 11.37 -10.90 5.30
N VAL A 35 11.28 -11.10 6.63
CA VAL A 35 10.43 -10.25 7.49
C VAL A 35 10.83 -8.77 7.38
N LEU A 36 12.14 -8.48 7.47
CA LEU A 36 12.63 -7.10 7.38
C LEU A 36 12.33 -6.46 6.02
N VAL A 37 12.51 -7.21 4.92
CA VAL A 37 12.21 -6.75 3.57
C VAL A 37 10.73 -6.50 3.38
N VAL A 38 9.86 -7.42 3.84
CA VAL A 38 8.40 -7.29 3.73
C VAL A 38 7.91 -6.05 4.48
N MET A 39 8.33 -5.84 5.73
CA MET A 39 7.90 -4.69 6.53
C MET A 39 8.42 -3.36 5.96
N SER A 40 9.69 -3.33 5.54
CA SER A 40 10.29 -2.16 4.90
C SER A 40 9.57 -1.81 3.60
N ALA A 41 9.31 -2.81 2.76
CA ALA A 41 8.61 -2.62 1.50
C ALA A 41 7.14 -2.22 1.70
N GLY A 42 6.45 -2.79 2.68
CA GLY A 42 5.08 -2.41 3.06
C GLY A 42 4.99 -0.92 3.40
N ASN A 43 5.88 -0.44 4.27
CA ASN A 43 5.95 0.98 4.63
C ASN A 43 6.34 1.88 3.46
N SER A 44 7.29 1.45 2.62
CA SER A 44 7.65 2.22 1.41
C SER A 44 6.48 2.36 0.45
N ILE A 45 5.70 1.29 0.24
CA ILE A 45 4.48 1.33 -0.59
C ILE A 45 3.43 2.24 0.04
N GLN A 46 3.20 2.11 1.35
CA GLN A 46 2.22 2.92 2.06
C GLN A 46 2.56 4.41 1.96
N ASN A 47 3.81 4.78 2.24
CA ASN A 47 4.28 6.17 2.12
C ASN A 47 4.17 6.69 0.68
N PHE A 48 4.52 5.87 -0.30
CA PHE A 48 4.39 6.23 -1.71
C PHE A 48 2.93 6.50 -2.10
N VAL A 49 2.00 5.63 -1.68
CA VAL A 49 0.57 5.79 -1.95
C VAL A 49 0.01 7.01 -1.21
N PHE A 50 0.39 7.23 0.05
CA PHE A 50 -0.07 8.38 0.82
C PHE A 50 0.48 9.71 0.29
N ALA A 51 1.74 9.75 -0.15
CA ALA A 51 2.31 10.92 -0.80
C ALA A 51 1.61 11.24 -2.14
N GLU A 52 1.23 10.20 -2.89
CA GLU A 52 0.42 10.36 -4.09
C GLU A 52 -0.95 10.94 -3.75
N MET A 53 -1.61 10.48 -2.68
CA MET A 53 -2.90 11.02 -2.23
C MET A 53 -2.78 12.46 -1.71
N ASP A 54 -1.73 12.79 -0.98
CA ASP A 54 -1.46 14.16 -0.52
C ASP A 54 -1.28 15.13 -1.70
N SER A 55 -0.85 14.64 -2.87
CA SER A 55 -0.75 15.44 -4.10
C SER A 55 -2.12 15.89 -4.65
N PHE A 56 -3.22 15.20 -4.28
CA PHE A 56 -4.59 15.61 -4.62
C PHE A 56 -5.12 16.72 -3.69
N GLY A 57 -4.41 17.01 -2.59
CA GLY A 57 -4.86 17.91 -1.53
C GLY A 57 -5.50 17.13 -0.38
N SER A 58 -5.06 17.40 0.85
CA SER A 58 -5.62 16.77 2.07
C SER A 58 -6.96 17.38 2.50
N ASP A 59 -7.40 18.44 1.83
CA ASP A 59 -8.63 19.17 2.09
C ASP A 59 -9.80 18.75 1.18
N ILE A 60 -9.65 17.66 0.43
CA ILE A 60 -10.69 17.18 -0.49
C ILE A 60 -11.58 16.14 0.18
N VAL A 61 -12.90 16.32 0.03
CA VAL A 61 -13.91 15.29 0.27
C VAL A 61 -14.51 14.89 -1.06
N GLN A 62 -14.53 13.59 -1.34
CA GLN A 62 -15.07 13.03 -2.56
C GLN A 62 -16.43 12.39 -2.27
N THR A 63 -17.42 12.76 -3.08
CA THR A 63 -18.73 12.10 -3.14
C THR A 63 -18.81 11.31 -4.44
N GLU A 64 -19.03 10.02 -4.37
CA GLU A 64 -19.15 9.15 -5.54
C GLU A 64 -20.45 8.35 -5.52
N ILE A 65 -20.86 7.84 -6.68
CA ILE A 65 -22.02 6.95 -6.76
C ILE A 65 -21.72 5.62 -6.06
N LYS A 66 -22.69 5.12 -5.30
CA LYS A 66 -22.61 3.83 -4.59
C LYS A 66 -23.86 3.03 -4.87
N ILE A 67 -23.73 1.71 -4.90
CA ILE A 67 -24.89 0.83 -5.07
C ILE A 67 -25.66 0.70 -3.76
N PRO A 68 -26.97 0.98 -3.74
CA PRO A 68 -27.79 0.76 -2.55
C PRO A 68 -27.68 -0.68 -2.06
N SER A 69 -27.71 -0.88 -0.74
CA SER A 69 -27.65 -2.20 -0.07
C SER A 69 -26.30 -2.92 -0.14
N THR A 70 -25.23 -2.28 -0.64
CA THR A 70 -23.87 -2.81 -0.54
C THR A 70 -23.02 -2.01 0.46
N LYS A 71 -22.09 -2.68 1.14
CA LYS A 71 -21.07 -1.98 1.95
C LYS A 71 -20.14 -1.19 1.02
N HIS A 72 -19.55 -0.10 1.55
CA HIS A 72 -18.65 0.81 0.81
C HIS A 72 -17.54 0.10 0.00
N THR A 73 -17.16 -1.14 0.37
CA THR A 73 -16.08 -1.92 -0.23
C THR A 73 -16.51 -3.31 -0.71
N SER A 74 -17.71 -3.49 -1.27
CA SER A 74 -18.15 -4.82 -1.72
C SER A 74 -17.63 -5.18 -3.12
N SER A 75 -17.23 -6.44 -3.29
CA SER A 75 -17.04 -7.06 -4.63
C SER A 75 -18.31 -7.00 -5.48
N GLU A 76 -19.47 -6.83 -4.87
CA GLU A 76 -20.76 -6.63 -5.55
C GLU A 76 -20.80 -5.29 -6.30
N ASN A 77 -20.13 -4.22 -5.86
CA ASN A 77 -20.04 -2.97 -6.63
C ASN A 77 -19.32 -3.19 -7.97
N ALA A 78 -18.17 -3.88 -7.94
CA ALA A 78 -17.45 -4.26 -9.14
C ALA A 78 -18.25 -5.23 -10.03
N THR A 79 -18.97 -6.18 -9.42
CA THR A 79 -19.77 -7.19 -10.15
C THR A 79 -21.02 -6.57 -10.79
N SER A 80 -21.63 -5.58 -10.16
CA SER A 80 -22.83 -4.89 -10.66
C SER A 80 -22.52 -3.89 -11.77
N MET A 81 -21.36 -3.21 -11.69
CA MET A 81 -20.83 -2.44 -12.81
C MET A 81 -20.54 -3.34 -14.03
N VAL A 82 -20.04 -4.56 -13.79
CA VAL A 82 -19.89 -5.60 -14.83
C VAL A 82 -21.24 -6.10 -15.36
N GLN A 83 -22.29 -6.10 -14.53
CA GLN A 83 -23.67 -6.45 -14.93
C GLN A 83 -24.46 -5.28 -15.54
N GLY A 84 -23.86 -4.10 -15.68
CA GLY A 84 -24.47 -2.96 -16.38
C GLY A 84 -25.47 -2.15 -15.56
N VAL A 85 -25.49 -2.27 -14.23
CA VAL A 85 -26.26 -1.37 -13.37
C VAL A 85 -25.56 -0.01 -13.34
N VAL A 86 -26.14 0.98 -14.02
CA VAL A 86 -25.64 2.36 -14.01
C VAL A 86 -26.46 3.16 -13.02
N ILE A 87 -25.78 3.70 -11.99
CA ILE A 87 -26.41 4.57 -11.01
C ILE A 87 -26.33 5.99 -11.53
N THR A 88 -27.50 6.61 -11.66
CA THR A 88 -27.68 7.91 -12.30
C THR A 88 -28.24 8.95 -11.32
N SER A 89 -28.17 8.68 -10.03
CA SER A 89 -28.75 9.51 -8.97
C SER A 89 -27.98 10.80 -8.73
N LEU A 90 -26.65 10.75 -8.76
CA LEU A 90 -25.79 11.90 -8.49
C LEU A 90 -25.74 12.84 -9.70
N LYS A 91 -26.07 14.12 -9.49
CA LYS A 91 -26.21 15.13 -10.56
C LYS A 91 -25.44 16.41 -10.24
N LEU A 92 -25.32 17.27 -11.27
CA LEU A 92 -24.75 18.62 -11.14
C LEU A 92 -25.48 19.47 -10.09
N SER A 93 -26.79 19.30 -9.96
CA SER A 93 -27.59 19.99 -8.94
C SER A 93 -27.17 19.66 -7.51
N ASP A 94 -26.57 18.49 -7.29
CA ASP A 94 -26.11 18.07 -5.97
C ASP A 94 -24.77 18.72 -5.64
N GLN A 95 -23.89 18.89 -6.63
CA GLN A 95 -22.67 19.71 -6.50
C GLN A 95 -23.02 21.16 -6.14
N ASP A 96 -24.06 21.73 -6.73
CA ASP A 96 -24.52 23.09 -6.40
C ASP A 96 -25.11 23.19 -4.98
N ALA A 97 -25.69 22.10 -4.47
CA ALA A 97 -26.18 22.05 -3.09
C ALA A 97 -25.01 21.90 -2.09
N ILE A 98 -24.07 20.99 -2.37
CA ILE A 98 -22.87 20.77 -1.55
C ILE A 98 -22.03 22.05 -1.43
N LEU A 99 -21.89 22.82 -2.52
CA LEU A 99 -21.15 24.09 -2.52
C LEU A 99 -21.71 25.12 -1.52
N LYS A 100 -22.97 25.00 -1.10
CA LYS A 100 -23.61 25.92 -0.14
C LYS A 100 -23.34 25.55 1.33
N LEU A 101 -22.76 24.38 1.60
CA LEU A 101 -22.43 23.94 2.95
C LEU A 101 -21.36 24.86 3.58
N PRO A 102 -21.40 25.07 4.91
CA PRO A 102 -20.57 26.06 5.59
C PRO A 102 -19.07 25.78 5.47
N ASN A 103 -18.64 24.51 5.55
CA ASN A 103 -17.23 24.13 5.45
C ASN A 103 -16.74 23.86 4.02
N ILE A 104 -17.56 24.07 2.98
CA ILE A 104 -17.13 23.87 1.59
C ILE A 104 -16.68 25.20 0.97
N LYS A 105 -15.48 25.20 0.39
CA LYS A 105 -14.87 26.36 -0.27
C LYS A 105 -15.14 26.37 -1.77
N LYS A 106 -14.91 25.24 -2.44
CA LYS A 106 -15.14 25.04 -3.86
C LYS A 106 -15.57 23.60 -4.11
N SER A 107 -16.24 23.37 -5.24
CA SER A 107 -16.64 22.03 -5.66
C SER A 107 -16.62 21.93 -7.19
N TYR A 108 -16.31 20.74 -7.70
CA TYR A 108 -16.49 20.39 -9.10
C TYR A 108 -17.15 19.02 -9.20
N ALA A 109 -17.98 18.84 -10.22
CA ALA A 109 -18.50 17.53 -10.57
C ALA A 109 -17.75 17.00 -11.79
N ALA A 110 -17.60 15.68 -11.86
CA ALA A 110 -16.97 15.05 -13.01
C ALA A 110 -17.62 13.72 -13.39
N PHE A 111 -17.59 13.44 -14.68
CA PHE A 111 -17.90 12.14 -15.24
C PHE A 111 -16.67 11.60 -15.97
N LEU A 112 -16.32 10.35 -15.70
CA LEU A 112 -15.21 9.65 -16.35
C LEU A 112 -15.75 8.66 -17.39
N GLY A 113 -15.31 8.78 -18.63
CA GLY A 113 -15.66 7.85 -19.70
C GLY A 113 -14.47 7.58 -20.60
N GLN A 114 -14.38 6.37 -21.17
CA GLN A 114 -13.35 6.05 -22.15
C GLN A 114 -13.86 6.35 -23.56
N GLU A 115 -13.09 7.10 -24.34
CA GLU A 115 -13.44 7.49 -25.69
C GLU A 115 -12.32 7.27 -26.69
N VAL A 116 -12.70 7.26 -27.98
CA VAL A 116 -11.76 7.27 -29.10
C VAL A 116 -11.65 8.68 -29.64
N LEU A 117 -10.42 9.18 -29.64
CA LEU A 117 -10.02 10.45 -30.20
C LEU A 117 -9.35 10.21 -31.56
N SER A 118 -9.69 11.04 -32.53
CA SER A 118 -8.99 11.08 -33.82
C SER A 118 -8.56 12.48 -34.20
N TRP A 119 -7.36 12.56 -34.75
CA TRP A 119 -6.79 13.75 -35.35
C TRP A 119 -5.98 13.32 -36.57
N ASP A 120 -6.38 13.80 -37.74
CA ASP A 120 -5.82 13.35 -39.02
C ASP A 120 -5.90 11.82 -39.16
N ASP A 121 -4.81 11.13 -39.50
CA ASP A 121 -4.75 9.66 -39.57
C ASP A 121 -4.52 8.97 -38.21
N LYS A 122 -4.37 9.73 -37.12
CA LYS A 122 -4.07 9.17 -35.80
C LYS A 122 -5.35 8.93 -35.02
N VAL A 123 -5.52 7.70 -34.56
CA VAL A 123 -6.63 7.28 -33.70
C VAL A 123 -6.06 6.75 -32.37
N LYS A 124 -6.55 7.28 -31.25
CA LYS A 124 -6.13 6.89 -29.90
C LYS A 124 -7.33 6.78 -28.99
N SER A 125 -7.34 5.76 -28.12
CA SER A 125 -8.28 5.72 -27.01
C SER A 125 -7.70 6.46 -25.82
N SER A 126 -8.53 7.21 -25.11
CA SER A 126 -8.17 7.79 -23.83
C SER A 126 -9.35 7.89 -22.87
N MET A 127 -9.03 8.02 -21.59
CA MET A 127 -9.98 8.44 -20.58
C MET A 127 -10.28 9.94 -20.76
N VAL A 128 -11.57 10.24 -20.92
CA VAL A 128 -12.12 11.58 -20.99
C VAL A 128 -12.74 11.90 -19.65
N MET A 129 -12.27 12.98 -19.04
CA MET A 129 -12.84 13.57 -17.84
C MET A 129 -13.69 14.77 -18.25
N ALA A 130 -15.00 14.61 -18.15
CA ALA A 130 -15.93 15.68 -18.35
C ALA A 130 -16.19 16.35 -17.00
N ALA A 131 -15.70 17.57 -16.81
CA ALA A 131 -15.70 18.21 -15.51
C ALA A 131 -16.17 19.67 -15.57
N SER A 132 -16.66 20.16 -14.44
CA SER A 132 -16.98 21.59 -14.27
C SER A 132 -15.73 22.46 -14.42
N ALA A 133 -15.87 23.71 -14.86
CA ALA A 133 -14.74 24.64 -15.02
C ALA A 133 -13.91 24.86 -13.73
N SER A 134 -14.52 24.67 -12.56
CA SER A 134 -13.87 24.76 -11.24
C SER A 134 -12.78 23.71 -11.00
N LEU A 135 -12.70 22.66 -11.83
CA LEU A 135 -11.66 21.63 -11.73
C LEU A 135 -10.25 22.23 -11.68
N ALA A 136 -9.93 23.18 -12.56
CA ALA A 136 -8.59 23.75 -12.65
C ALA A 136 -8.18 24.59 -11.43
N GLU A 137 -9.15 25.00 -10.61
CA GLU A 137 -8.89 25.75 -9.38
C GLU A 137 -8.71 24.87 -8.15
N ILE A 138 -9.28 23.66 -8.18
CA ILE A 138 -9.27 22.69 -7.07
C ILE A 138 -8.14 21.68 -7.29
N ASP A 139 -8.14 21.04 -8.47
CA ASP A 139 -7.15 20.05 -8.83
C ASP A 139 -5.96 20.81 -9.44
N SER A 140 -4.86 20.89 -8.70
CA SER A 140 -3.67 21.75 -8.91
C SER A 140 -2.92 21.60 -10.25
N SER A 141 -3.55 21.00 -11.25
CA SER A 141 -3.12 20.85 -12.64
C SER A 141 -2.84 22.22 -13.28
N LYS A 142 -1.57 22.60 -13.29
CA LYS A 142 -1.10 23.80 -13.96
C LYS A 142 -1.24 23.64 -15.46
N VAL A 143 -1.90 24.60 -16.11
CA VAL A 143 -1.89 24.71 -17.56
C VAL A 143 -0.45 24.92 -18.03
N ASP A 144 -0.01 24.13 -19.00
CA ASP A 144 1.32 24.25 -19.62
C ASP A 144 1.28 25.27 -20.76
N THR A 145 0.38 25.05 -21.73
CA THR A 145 0.17 25.95 -22.86
C THR A 145 -1.30 26.26 -23.06
N GLY A 146 -1.63 27.48 -23.49
CA GLY A 146 -3.00 27.91 -23.70
C GLY A 146 -3.72 28.27 -22.40
N ARG A 147 -4.95 27.78 -22.24
CA ARG A 147 -5.79 28.00 -21.05
C ARG A 147 -6.69 26.81 -20.76
N PHE A 148 -7.21 26.75 -19.54
CA PHE A 148 -8.36 25.90 -19.25
C PHE A 148 -9.66 26.50 -19.83
N PHE A 149 -10.73 25.70 -19.91
CA PHE A 149 -12.03 26.21 -20.34
C PHE A 149 -12.69 27.07 -19.25
N THR A 150 -13.42 28.11 -19.65
CA THR A 150 -14.05 29.04 -18.71
C THR A 150 -15.43 28.55 -18.27
N LYS A 151 -15.98 29.17 -17.23
CA LYS A 151 -17.34 28.85 -16.77
C LYS A 151 -18.39 29.13 -17.85
N GLU A 152 -18.24 30.20 -18.62
CA GLU A 152 -19.14 30.53 -19.72
C GLU A 152 -19.10 29.48 -20.84
N GLU A 153 -17.92 28.88 -21.10
CA GLU A 153 -17.77 27.79 -22.05
C GLU A 153 -18.43 26.49 -21.56
N ASP A 154 -18.35 26.23 -20.26
CA ASP A 154 -19.02 25.10 -19.60
C ASP A 154 -20.55 25.24 -19.64
N ASP A 155 -21.06 26.44 -19.36
CA ASP A 155 -22.50 26.75 -19.38
C ASP A 155 -23.09 26.82 -20.80
N SER A 156 -22.29 27.19 -21.81
CA SER A 156 -22.75 27.39 -23.20
C SER A 156 -22.63 26.16 -24.11
N LEU A 157 -22.29 24.99 -23.55
CA LEU A 157 -22.02 23.77 -24.32
C LEU A 157 -20.88 23.94 -25.34
N ALA A 158 -19.87 24.73 -25.00
CA ALA A 158 -18.75 24.97 -25.88
C ALA A 158 -18.00 23.66 -26.16
N ARG A 159 -17.64 23.46 -27.42
CA ARG A 159 -16.89 22.28 -27.89
C ARG A 159 -15.39 22.56 -27.79
N VAL A 160 -14.92 22.71 -26.56
CA VAL A 160 -13.52 22.95 -26.24
C VAL A 160 -12.93 21.76 -25.50
N VAL A 161 -11.63 21.56 -25.64
CA VAL A 161 -10.92 20.44 -25.01
C VAL A 161 -9.55 20.88 -24.51
N VAL A 162 -9.15 20.33 -23.37
CA VAL A 162 -7.81 20.48 -22.80
C VAL A 162 -7.16 19.10 -22.77
N LEU A 163 -5.91 19.02 -23.23
CA LEU A 163 -5.20 17.75 -23.38
C LEU A 163 -4.15 17.53 -22.28
N GLY A 164 -4.08 16.32 -21.76
CA GLY A 164 -2.93 15.82 -21.04
C GLY A 164 -1.65 15.91 -21.88
N SER A 165 -0.52 16.14 -21.22
CA SER A 165 0.80 16.28 -21.85
C SER A 165 1.17 15.11 -22.78
N LYS A 166 1.06 13.87 -22.31
CA LYS A 166 1.30 12.66 -23.11
C LYS A 166 0.24 12.47 -24.21
N MET A 167 -1.00 12.88 -23.97
CA MET A 167 -2.04 12.81 -25.03
C MET A 167 -1.76 13.80 -26.16
N LYS A 168 -1.33 15.02 -25.81
CA LYS A 168 -0.86 16.01 -26.79
C LYS A 168 0.31 15.46 -27.60
N GLU A 169 1.30 14.85 -26.95
CA GLU A 169 2.44 14.25 -27.65
C GLU A 169 2.01 13.10 -28.58
N LYS A 170 1.11 12.21 -28.12
CA LYS A 170 0.62 11.08 -28.95
C LYS A 170 -0.15 11.53 -30.19
N LEU A 171 -0.99 12.57 -30.06
CA LEU A 171 -1.80 13.07 -31.18
C LEU A 171 -1.01 14.03 -32.06
N PHE A 172 -0.35 15.04 -31.50
CA PHE A 172 0.29 16.12 -32.25
C PHE A 172 1.81 15.99 -32.39
N GLY A 173 2.46 15.15 -31.58
CA GLY A 173 3.93 15.08 -31.53
C GLY A 173 4.53 16.44 -31.15
N GLN A 174 5.46 16.91 -31.98
CA GLN A 174 6.09 18.22 -31.81
C GLN A 174 5.25 19.38 -32.38
N SER A 175 4.15 19.09 -33.09
CA SER A 175 3.27 20.13 -33.63
C SER A 175 2.50 20.87 -32.53
N ASP A 176 2.08 22.10 -32.83
CA ASP A 176 1.18 22.86 -31.96
C ASP A 176 -0.22 22.22 -31.95
N ALA A 177 -0.75 22.02 -30.75
CA ALA A 177 -2.08 21.47 -30.55
C ALA A 177 -3.14 22.57 -30.41
N ILE A 178 -2.76 23.78 -29.96
CA ILE A 178 -3.72 24.84 -29.65
C ILE A 178 -4.41 25.31 -30.93
N GLY A 179 -5.73 25.46 -30.85
CA GLY A 179 -6.57 25.90 -31.96
C GLY A 179 -6.92 24.83 -32.98
N GLN A 180 -6.28 23.65 -32.91
CA GLN A 180 -6.61 22.52 -33.75
C GLN A 180 -7.91 21.85 -33.31
N ASN A 181 -8.60 21.20 -34.25
CA ASN A 181 -9.80 20.42 -33.94
C ASN A 181 -9.44 18.94 -33.85
N ILE A 182 -9.78 18.31 -32.72
CA ILE A 182 -9.77 16.86 -32.57
C ILE A 182 -11.21 16.34 -32.61
N LYS A 183 -11.39 15.13 -33.12
CA LYS A 183 -12.69 14.47 -33.11
C LYS A 183 -12.77 13.51 -31.93
N ILE A 184 -13.80 13.67 -31.11
CA ILE A 184 -14.17 12.74 -30.04
C ILE A 184 -15.50 12.11 -30.47
N ARG A 185 -15.52 10.79 -30.65
CA ARG A 185 -16.61 10.07 -31.34
C ARG A 185 -16.90 10.65 -32.74
N LYS A 186 -17.98 11.42 -32.87
CA LYS A 186 -18.46 12.05 -34.12
C LYS A 186 -18.41 13.58 -34.07
N THR A 187 -17.95 14.15 -32.96
CA THR A 187 -18.02 15.59 -32.69
C THR A 187 -16.62 16.21 -32.66
N ASN A 188 -16.45 17.36 -33.32
CA ASN A 188 -15.19 18.10 -33.31
C ASN A 188 -15.11 19.02 -32.09
N PHE A 189 -13.98 18.97 -31.39
CA PHE A 189 -13.63 19.82 -30.26
C PHE A 189 -12.37 20.62 -30.58
N LYS A 190 -12.37 21.90 -30.26
CA LYS A 190 -11.22 22.79 -30.44
C LYS A 190 -10.32 22.70 -29.21
N VAL A 191 -9.04 22.40 -29.42
CA VAL A 191 -8.05 22.36 -28.36
C VAL A 191 -7.77 23.80 -27.89
N VAL A 192 -8.00 24.08 -26.60
CA VAL A 192 -7.78 25.42 -26.00
C VAL A 192 -6.58 25.48 -25.06
N GLY A 193 -6.07 24.32 -24.64
CA GLY A 193 -4.87 24.25 -23.82
C GLY A 193 -4.37 22.82 -23.57
N THR A 194 -3.23 22.74 -22.91
CA THR A 194 -2.62 21.51 -22.42
C THR A 194 -2.29 21.64 -20.95
N VAL A 195 -2.41 20.55 -20.20
CA VAL A 195 -1.94 20.51 -18.80
C VAL A 195 -0.48 20.08 -18.74
N LYS A 196 0.25 20.62 -17.76
CA LYS A 196 1.62 20.24 -17.48
C LYS A 196 1.67 18.79 -17.01
N SER A 197 2.72 18.08 -17.40
CA SER A 197 2.95 16.74 -16.87
C SER A 197 3.20 16.83 -15.37
N ASN A 198 2.39 16.10 -14.60
CA ASN A 198 2.51 16.01 -13.15
C ASN A 198 3.13 14.67 -12.71
N GLY A 199 3.68 13.89 -13.64
CA GLY A 199 4.01 12.49 -13.42
C GLY A 199 2.74 11.64 -13.49
N GLY A 200 2.83 10.44 -14.07
CA GLY A 200 1.68 9.55 -14.11
C GLY A 200 1.39 9.03 -12.69
N SER A 201 0.17 9.25 -12.19
CA SER A 201 -0.27 8.60 -10.96
C SER A 201 -0.33 7.09 -11.14
N PHE A 202 -0.07 6.33 -10.07
CA PHE A 202 -0.18 4.87 -10.08
C PHE A 202 -1.59 4.38 -10.47
N PHE A 203 -2.63 5.16 -10.14
CA PHE A 203 -4.03 4.80 -10.39
C PHE A 203 -4.56 5.39 -11.70
N ILE A 204 -4.32 6.67 -11.97
CA ILE A 204 -4.87 7.39 -13.12
C ILE A 204 -3.78 8.24 -13.80
N ASP A 205 -3.39 7.87 -15.02
CA ASP A 205 -2.41 8.64 -15.81
C ASP A 205 -3.05 9.94 -16.35
N ARG A 206 -3.07 10.98 -15.50
CA ARG A 206 -3.56 12.33 -15.80
C ARG A 206 -2.92 12.94 -17.06
N ASP A 207 -1.69 12.54 -17.38
CA ASP A 207 -0.99 13.01 -18.57
C ASP A 207 -1.60 12.48 -19.87
N GLN A 208 -2.33 11.36 -19.82
CA GLN A 208 -3.07 10.83 -20.97
C GLN A 208 -4.52 11.29 -21.00
N MET A 209 -5.02 11.86 -19.90
CA MET A 209 -6.42 12.25 -19.77
C MET A 209 -6.77 13.42 -20.71
N VAL A 210 -8.05 13.49 -21.05
CA VAL A 210 -8.61 14.56 -21.89
C VAL A 210 -9.74 15.22 -21.12
N TYR A 211 -9.69 16.55 -20.98
CA TYR A 211 -10.67 17.30 -20.21
C TYR A 211 -11.61 18.05 -21.13
N ILE A 212 -12.91 17.91 -20.90
CA ILE A 212 -13.97 18.62 -21.64
C ILE A 212 -15.01 19.18 -20.66
N PRO A 213 -15.76 20.23 -21.03
CA PRO A 213 -16.81 20.74 -20.16
C PRO A 213 -17.91 19.71 -19.95
N ILE A 214 -18.38 19.59 -18.71
CA ILE A 214 -19.26 18.49 -18.29
C ILE A 214 -20.59 18.50 -19.02
N GLN A 215 -21.21 19.67 -19.15
CA GLN A 215 -22.50 19.79 -19.83
C GLN A 215 -22.39 19.43 -21.32
N THR A 216 -21.30 19.83 -21.97
CA THR A 216 -21.02 19.49 -23.37
C THR A 216 -20.92 17.98 -23.56
N ALA A 217 -20.20 17.30 -22.69
CA ALA A 217 -20.02 15.85 -22.76
C ALA A 217 -21.32 15.09 -22.50
N GLN A 218 -22.03 15.47 -21.43
CA GLN A 218 -23.32 14.90 -21.04
C GLN A 218 -24.34 14.98 -22.18
N LYS A 219 -24.48 16.16 -22.81
CA LYS A 219 -25.49 16.39 -23.85
C LYS A 219 -25.08 15.93 -25.26
N LEU A 220 -23.81 16.13 -25.65
CA LEU A 220 -23.36 15.90 -27.03
C LEU A 220 -22.61 14.58 -27.25
N LEU A 221 -22.09 13.94 -26.21
CA LEU A 221 -21.34 12.69 -26.33
C LEU A 221 -22.11 11.49 -25.78
N TRP A 222 -22.57 11.56 -24.52
CA TRP A 222 -23.10 10.40 -23.81
C TRP A 222 -24.61 10.34 -23.70
N GLY A 223 -25.31 11.47 -23.77
CA GLY A 223 -26.77 11.52 -23.59
C GLY A 223 -27.18 11.15 -22.17
N ILE A 224 -26.43 11.62 -21.17
CA ILE A 224 -26.63 11.34 -19.74
C ILE A 224 -26.83 12.66 -18.97
N ASP A 225 -27.39 12.60 -17.78
CA ASP A 225 -27.61 13.75 -16.88
C ASP A 225 -26.98 13.57 -15.48
N HIS A 226 -26.19 12.51 -15.29
CA HIS A 226 -25.55 12.16 -14.02
C HIS A 226 -24.02 12.31 -14.08
N VAL A 227 -23.38 12.30 -12.91
CA VAL A 227 -21.94 12.44 -12.74
C VAL A 227 -21.36 11.19 -12.06
N SER A 228 -20.07 10.92 -12.26
CA SER A 228 -19.39 9.79 -11.60
C SER A 228 -19.03 10.15 -10.16
N PHE A 229 -18.57 11.37 -9.94
CA PHE A 229 -18.21 11.87 -8.62
C PHE A 229 -18.29 13.41 -8.55
N ILE A 230 -18.29 13.92 -7.33
CA ILE A 230 -18.18 15.33 -6.97
C ILE A 230 -17.01 15.43 -6.00
N ALA A 231 -16.07 16.32 -6.25
CA ALA A 231 -14.97 16.60 -5.35
C ALA A 231 -15.14 18.02 -4.78
N SER A 232 -14.99 18.15 -3.46
CA SER A 232 -15.21 19.40 -2.76
C SER A 232 -14.03 19.74 -1.86
N GLU A 233 -13.49 20.94 -2.02
CA GLU A 233 -12.41 21.50 -1.19
C GLU A 233 -13.01 22.07 0.09
N MET A 234 -12.53 21.61 1.25
CA MET A 234 -12.92 22.09 2.56
C MET A 234 -12.23 23.41 2.91
N LYS A 235 -12.87 24.23 3.75
CA LYS A 235 -12.25 25.42 4.33
C LYS A 235 -11.34 25.06 5.50
N ASP A 236 -11.78 24.12 6.33
CA ASP A 236 -11.07 23.60 7.50
C ASP A 236 -11.02 22.06 7.42
N PRO A 237 -9.85 21.48 7.09
CA PRO A 237 -9.67 20.03 7.01
C PRO A 237 -9.82 19.32 8.36
N SER A 238 -9.71 20.02 9.49
CA SER A 238 -9.87 19.40 10.82
C SER A 238 -11.33 19.06 11.17
N LYS A 239 -12.28 19.45 10.31
CA LYS A 239 -13.71 19.20 10.44
C LYS A 239 -14.22 18.26 9.36
N ASP A 240 -13.37 17.36 8.88
CA ASP A 240 -13.72 16.43 7.81
C ASP A 240 -14.89 15.51 8.24
N GLU A 241 -14.86 14.93 9.44
CA GLU A 241 -15.95 14.09 9.96
C GLU A 241 -17.30 14.83 9.98
N GLU A 242 -17.32 16.08 10.47
CA GLU A 242 -18.53 16.94 10.49
C GLU A 242 -19.01 17.24 9.07
N THR A 243 -18.08 17.55 8.16
CA THR A 243 -18.39 17.87 6.76
C THR A 243 -18.94 16.66 6.01
N VAL A 244 -18.38 15.47 6.25
CA VAL A 244 -18.86 14.21 5.71
C VAL A 244 -20.28 13.94 6.20
N ALA A 245 -20.57 14.17 7.48
CA ALA A 245 -21.92 14.02 8.04
C ALA A 245 -22.92 14.99 7.39
N ASP A 246 -22.55 16.27 7.24
CA ASP A 246 -23.38 17.30 6.60
C ASP A 246 -23.73 16.96 5.14
N ILE A 247 -22.73 16.50 4.36
CA ILE A 247 -22.95 16.07 2.97
C ILE A 247 -23.87 14.85 2.92
N ASN A 248 -23.68 13.87 3.82
CA ASN A 248 -24.54 12.69 3.89
C ASN A 248 -26.00 13.06 4.19
N GLU A 249 -26.25 13.95 5.15
CA GLU A 249 -27.61 14.40 5.48
C GLU A 249 -28.25 15.15 4.30
N LEU A 250 -27.51 16.08 3.70
CA LEU A 250 -27.96 16.85 2.55
C LEU A 250 -28.35 15.95 1.37
N LEU A 251 -27.51 14.98 1.02
CA LEU A 251 -27.76 14.11 -0.12
C LEU A 251 -28.87 13.10 0.16
N ARG A 252 -28.98 12.58 1.40
CA ARG A 252 -30.12 11.73 1.79
C ARG A 252 -31.45 12.48 1.67
N GLU A 253 -31.53 13.73 2.13
CA GLU A 253 -32.73 14.55 1.96
C GLU A 253 -33.07 14.73 0.48
N ARG A 254 -32.08 15.09 -0.35
CA ARG A 254 -32.28 15.37 -1.77
C ARG A 254 -32.66 14.12 -2.58
N HIS A 255 -32.07 12.98 -2.25
CA HIS A 255 -32.32 11.71 -2.92
C HIS A 255 -33.53 10.97 -2.31
N ASN A 256 -34.20 11.55 -1.29
CA ASN A 256 -35.32 10.96 -0.54
C ASN A 256 -34.99 9.58 0.08
N ILE A 257 -33.77 9.45 0.62
CA ILE A 257 -33.27 8.23 1.26
C ILE A 257 -33.54 8.32 2.76
N THR A 258 -34.36 7.40 3.26
CA THR A 258 -34.73 7.32 4.70
C THR A 258 -33.93 6.28 5.46
N ASP A 259 -33.32 5.34 4.74
CA ASP A 259 -32.57 4.21 5.27
C ASP A 259 -31.10 4.36 4.87
N PRO A 260 -30.18 4.67 5.80
CA PRO A 260 -28.75 4.84 5.52
C PRO A 260 -28.09 3.64 4.80
N ASP A 261 -28.61 2.43 4.98
CA ASP A 261 -28.07 1.25 4.29
C ASP A 261 -28.38 1.24 2.78
N LYS A 262 -29.27 2.14 2.34
CA LYS A 262 -29.69 2.31 0.94
C LYS A 262 -29.13 3.58 0.29
N ASP A 263 -28.12 4.20 0.91
CA ASP A 263 -27.40 5.30 0.29
C ASP A 263 -26.91 4.90 -1.11
N ASP A 264 -27.29 5.70 -2.11
CA ASP A 264 -26.87 5.56 -3.50
C ASP A 264 -25.61 6.39 -3.82
N PHE A 265 -24.98 6.93 -2.79
CA PHE A 265 -23.75 7.69 -2.82
C PHE A 265 -22.83 7.27 -1.65
N ALA A 266 -21.56 7.60 -1.76
CA ALA A 266 -20.56 7.48 -0.71
C ALA A 266 -19.80 8.79 -0.60
N VAL A 267 -19.69 9.31 0.62
CA VAL A 267 -18.86 10.48 0.93
C VAL A 267 -17.64 9.99 1.69
N THR A 268 -16.46 10.28 1.17
CA THR A 268 -15.18 9.80 1.71
C THR A 268 -14.21 10.97 1.81
N SER A 269 -13.67 11.23 3.01
CA SER A 269 -12.56 12.18 3.18
C SER A 269 -11.22 11.56 2.75
N MET A 270 -10.19 12.38 2.55
CA MET A 270 -8.85 11.84 2.28
C MET A 270 -8.28 11.03 3.45
N ASP A 271 -8.66 11.36 4.69
CA ASP A 271 -8.22 10.61 5.86
C ASP A 271 -8.95 9.26 5.95
N ASP A 272 -10.27 9.21 5.68
CA ASP A 272 -11.01 7.95 5.54
C ASP A 272 -10.36 7.04 4.47
N ALA A 273 -10.00 7.61 3.32
CA ALA A 273 -9.39 6.87 2.23
C ALA A 273 -8.00 6.32 2.61
N LYS A 274 -7.19 7.09 3.36
CA LYS A 274 -5.89 6.65 3.88
C LYS A 274 -6.06 5.52 4.91
N ASP A 275 -7.05 5.61 5.80
CA ASP A 275 -7.32 4.59 6.80
C ASP A 275 -7.81 3.28 6.19
N MET A 276 -8.70 3.35 5.19
CA MET A 276 -9.13 2.19 4.41
C MET A 276 -7.95 1.52 3.71
N LEU A 277 -7.11 2.28 3.01
CA LEU A 277 -5.93 1.76 2.34
C LEU A 277 -4.88 1.21 3.32
N GLY A 278 -4.66 1.89 4.44
CA GLY A 278 -3.78 1.43 5.52
C GLY A 278 -4.23 0.09 6.07
N THR A 279 -5.54 -0.11 6.24
CA THR A 279 -6.12 -1.39 6.67
C THR A 279 -5.88 -2.50 5.65
N ILE A 280 -6.06 -2.22 4.36
CA ILE A 280 -5.81 -3.19 3.27
C ILE A 280 -4.34 -3.55 3.18
N LEU A 281 -3.45 -2.55 3.14
CA LEU A 281 -2.00 -2.74 3.07
C LEU A 281 -1.47 -3.49 4.30
N GLY A 282 -1.95 -3.14 5.49
CA GLY A 282 -1.61 -3.85 6.73
C GLY A 282 -2.06 -5.32 6.72
N GLY A 283 -3.22 -5.62 6.12
CA GLY A 283 -3.68 -7.00 5.91
C GLY A 283 -2.76 -7.80 4.99
N VAL A 284 -2.31 -7.19 3.89
CA VAL A 284 -1.33 -7.80 2.96
C VAL A 284 0.02 -7.99 3.64
N GLU A 285 0.49 -7.00 4.40
CA GLU A 285 1.74 -7.08 5.15
C GLU A 285 1.69 -8.24 6.16
N LEU A 286 0.59 -8.37 6.93
CA LEU A 286 0.40 -9.45 7.89
C LEU A 286 0.47 -10.83 7.21
N LEU A 287 -0.17 -10.97 6.04
CA LEU A 287 -0.13 -12.21 5.26
C LEU A 287 1.30 -12.55 4.82
N LEU A 288 2.06 -11.56 4.33
CA LEU A 288 3.45 -11.76 3.92
C LEU A 288 4.37 -12.08 5.11
N ILE A 289 4.17 -11.44 6.26
CA ILE A 289 4.87 -11.78 7.51
C ILE A 289 4.53 -13.21 7.95
N ALA A 290 3.27 -13.63 7.83
CA ALA A 290 2.88 -15.01 8.16
C ALA A 290 3.58 -16.03 7.26
N LEU A 291 3.69 -15.75 5.95
CA LEU A 291 4.45 -16.57 5.00
C LEU A 291 5.94 -16.59 5.33
N ALA A 292 6.54 -15.45 5.68
CA ALA A 292 7.92 -15.38 6.16
C ALA A 292 8.10 -16.15 7.47
N GLY A 293 7.09 -16.15 8.33
CA GLY A 293 7.00 -16.93 9.57
C GLY A 293 7.13 -18.44 9.35
N ILE A 294 6.62 -18.97 8.24
CA ILE A 294 6.80 -20.39 7.89
C ILE A 294 8.29 -20.70 7.66
N SER A 295 9.00 -19.83 6.93
CA SER A 295 10.45 -19.96 6.73
C SER A 295 11.23 -19.89 8.04
N LEU A 296 10.80 -19.02 8.96
CA LEU A 296 11.37 -18.93 10.31
C LEU A 296 11.14 -20.21 11.12
N VAL A 297 9.97 -20.85 11.02
CA VAL A 297 9.69 -22.13 11.67
C VAL A 297 10.59 -23.24 11.12
N VAL A 298 10.80 -23.29 9.80
CA VAL A 298 11.73 -24.25 9.17
C VAL A 298 13.17 -24.05 9.67
N GLY A 299 13.63 -22.79 9.76
CA GLY A 299 14.91 -22.46 10.42
C GLY A 299 14.95 -22.84 11.90
N GLY A 300 13.83 -22.63 12.60
CA GLY A 300 13.52 -23.06 13.96
C GLY A 300 13.82 -24.53 14.22
N VAL A 301 13.23 -25.41 13.41
CA VAL A 301 13.42 -26.86 13.48
C VAL A 301 14.88 -27.25 13.28
N GLY A 302 15.60 -26.54 12.40
CA GLY A 302 17.04 -26.72 12.23
C GLY A 302 17.82 -26.47 13.53
N ILE A 303 17.51 -25.41 14.27
CA ILE A 303 18.17 -25.09 15.55
C ILE A 303 17.88 -26.18 16.56
N MET A 304 16.62 -26.61 16.66
CA MET A 304 16.23 -27.68 17.56
C MET A 304 17.05 -28.94 17.30
N ASN A 305 17.25 -29.31 16.03
CA ASN A 305 18.03 -30.48 15.66
C ASN A 305 19.52 -30.31 15.99
N ILE A 306 20.12 -29.17 15.68
CA ILE A 306 21.52 -28.88 16.06
C ILE A 306 21.71 -28.98 17.57
N MET A 307 20.81 -28.35 18.33
CA MET A 307 20.89 -28.35 19.78
C MET A 307 20.68 -29.75 20.35
N TYR A 308 19.79 -30.55 19.78
CA TYR A 308 19.59 -31.95 20.16
C TYR A 308 20.84 -32.80 19.94
N VAL A 309 21.50 -32.64 18.78
CA VAL A 309 22.77 -33.33 18.48
C VAL A 309 23.88 -32.86 19.42
N SER A 310 23.97 -31.55 19.68
CA SER A 310 24.97 -30.99 20.61
C SER A 310 24.80 -31.53 22.03
N VAL A 311 23.57 -31.70 22.50
CA VAL A 311 23.28 -32.34 23.79
C VAL A 311 23.76 -33.79 23.80
N SER A 312 23.54 -34.53 22.71
CA SER A 312 23.96 -35.93 22.58
C SER A 312 25.49 -36.06 22.56
N GLU A 313 26.19 -35.19 21.83
CA GLU A 313 27.67 -35.16 21.78
C GLU A 313 28.29 -34.73 23.12
N ARG A 314 27.59 -33.93 23.92
CA ARG A 314 28.06 -33.41 25.22
C ARG A 314 27.47 -34.17 26.42
N THR A 315 26.89 -35.35 26.22
CA THR A 315 26.21 -36.12 27.27
C THR A 315 27.11 -36.36 28.49
N PHE A 316 28.36 -36.76 28.27
CA PHE A 316 29.34 -36.99 29.34
C PHE A 316 29.66 -35.71 30.14
N GLU A 317 29.86 -34.58 29.45
CA GLU A 317 30.13 -33.27 30.08
C GLU A 317 28.95 -32.84 30.96
N ILE A 318 27.72 -33.04 30.50
CA ILE A 318 26.49 -32.73 31.25
C ILE A 318 26.39 -33.64 32.48
N GLY A 319 26.67 -34.93 32.32
CA GLY A 319 26.68 -35.92 33.41
C GLY A 319 27.66 -35.54 34.52
N LEU A 320 28.88 -35.15 34.16
CA LEU A 320 29.90 -34.69 35.10
C LEU A 320 29.45 -33.44 35.88
N ARG A 321 28.86 -32.44 35.21
CA ARG A 321 28.34 -31.24 35.87
C ARG A 321 27.23 -31.55 36.86
N LYS A 322 26.31 -32.45 36.50
CA LYS A 322 25.23 -32.87 37.41
C LYS A 322 25.76 -33.69 38.58
N ALA A 323 26.77 -34.53 38.38
CA ALA A 323 27.44 -35.26 39.47
C ALA A 323 28.14 -34.31 40.47
N LEU A 324 28.65 -33.18 39.99
CA LEU A 324 29.25 -32.11 40.79
C LEU A 324 28.22 -31.15 41.43
N GLY A 325 26.92 -31.41 41.25
CA GLY A 325 25.84 -30.67 41.94
C GLY A 325 25.11 -29.62 41.10
N ALA A 326 25.33 -29.53 39.78
CA ALA A 326 24.55 -28.63 38.92
C ALA A 326 23.05 -28.97 38.94
N LYS A 327 22.20 -27.97 39.18
CA LYS A 327 20.74 -28.16 39.23
C LYS A 327 20.15 -28.21 37.82
N TYR A 328 18.94 -28.74 37.72
CA TYR A 328 18.14 -28.74 36.49
C TYR A 328 18.09 -27.37 35.81
N LYS A 329 17.87 -26.31 36.61
CA LYS A 329 17.79 -24.92 36.12
C LYS A 329 19.11 -24.42 35.52
N ASP A 330 20.25 -24.83 36.06
CA ASP A 330 21.57 -24.38 35.61
C ASP A 330 21.87 -24.93 34.21
N ILE A 331 21.61 -26.22 34.01
CA ILE A 331 21.77 -26.88 32.70
C ILE A 331 20.75 -26.33 31.69
N MET A 332 19.50 -26.16 32.10
CA MET A 332 18.45 -25.59 31.25
C MET A 332 18.83 -24.18 30.76
N GLN A 333 19.20 -23.28 31.67
CA GLN A 333 19.55 -21.90 31.33
C GLN A 333 20.77 -21.83 30.42
N GLN A 334 21.75 -22.72 30.61
CA GLN A 334 22.91 -22.78 29.75
C GLN A 334 22.53 -23.11 28.30
N PHE A 335 21.85 -24.24 28.07
CA PHE A 335 21.48 -24.65 26.71
C PHE A 335 20.46 -23.70 26.06
N LEU A 336 19.55 -23.13 26.83
CA LEU A 336 18.60 -22.14 26.34
C LEU A 336 19.33 -20.84 25.93
N THR A 337 20.30 -20.40 26.72
CA THR A 337 21.13 -19.23 26.38
C THR A 337 21.99 -19.51 25.14
N GLU A 338 22.54 -20.72 25.00
CA GLU A 338 23.26 -21.13 23.78
C GLU A 338 22.36 -21.03 22.55
N ALA A 339 21.12 -21.53 22.61
CA ALA A 339 20.15 -21.44 21.52
C ALA A 339 19.77 -19.99 21.17
N VAL A 340 19.53 -19.15 22.19
CA VAL A 340 19.22 -17.72 22.01
C VAL A 340 20.41 -16.98 21.40
N VAL A 341 21.64 -17.27 21.81
CA VAL A 341 22.84 -16.62 21.23
C VAL A 341 23.02 -17.00 19.76
N VAL A 342 22.83 -18.28 19.40
CA VAL A 342 22.94 -18.73 18.00
C VAL A 342 21.88 -18.06 17.13
N THR A 343 20.63 -18.03 17.58
CA THR A 343 19.53 -17.38 16.85
C THR A 343 19.69 -15.88 16.75
N PHE A 344 20.14 -15.22 17.82
CA PHE A 344 20.41 -13.79 17.82
C PHE A 344 21.52 -13.41 16.84
N LEU A 345 22.61 -14.18 16.78
CA LEU A 345 23.68 -13.98 15.79
C LEU A 345 23.18 -14.21 14.37
N GLY A 346 22.40 -15.27 14.14
CA GLY A 346 21.73 -15.50 12.86
C GLY A 346 20.79 -14.35 12.50
N GLY A 347 20.07 -13.79 13.46
CA GLY A 347 19.21 -12.64 13.28
C GLY A 347 19.93 -11.34 12.97
N LEU A 348 21.07 -11.07 13.61
CA LEU A 348 21.91 -9.94 13.23
C LEU A 348 22.40 -10.05 11.79
N VAL A 349 22.84 -11.24 11.36
CA VAL A 349 23.24 -11.47 9.97
C VAL A 349 22.05 -11.35 9.02
N GLY A 350 20.88 -11.87 9.41
CA GLY A 350 19.62 -11.72 8.67
C GLY A 350 19.21 -10.26 8.51
N VAL A 351 19.32 -9.45 9.56
CA VAL A 351 19.05 -8.01 9.50
C VAL A 351 20.01 -7.30 8.56
N ILE A 352 21.32 -7.56 8.67
CA ILE A 352 22.31 -6.97 7.75
C ILE A 352 22.00 -7.36 6.30
N MET A 353 21.70 -8.64 6.05
CA MET A 353 21.34 -9.13 4.73
C MET A 353 20.04 -8.50 4.22
N GLY A 354 19.03 -8.34 5.08
CA GLY A 354 17.77 -7.68 4.74
C GLY A 354 17.96 -6.20 4.42
N ILE A 355 18.81 -5.48 5.15
CA ILE A 355 19.17 -4.08 4.83
C ILE A 355 19.83 -4.00 3.45
N ILE A 356 20.78 -4.89 3.16
CA ILE A 356 21.42 -4.96 1.84
C ILE A 356 20.40 -5.25 0.75
N LEU A 357 19.49 -6.19 0.96
CA LEU A 357 18.43 -6.52 0.00
C LEU A 357 17.48 -5.34 -0.23
N ASN A 358 17.05 -4.63 0.81
CA ASN A 358 16.23 -3.43 0.68
C ASN A 358 16.95 -2.33 -0.09
N TYR A 359 18.25 -2.13 0.15
CA TYR A 359 19.05 -1.19 -0.61
C TYR A 359 19.19 -1.57 -2.09
N LEU A 360 19.33 -2.86 -2.39
CA LEU A 360 19.32 -3.36 -3.78
C LEU A 360 17.96 -3.14 -4.45
N VAL A 361 16.85 -3.38 -3.74
CA VAL A 361 15.49 -3.10 -4.22
C VAL A 361 15.35 -1.61 -4.53
N PHE A 362 15.83 -0.74 -3.65
CA PHE A 362 15.83 0.72 -3.85
C PHE A 362 16.58 1.14 -5.12
N ILE A 363 17.80 0.64 -5.34
CA ILE A 363 18.58 0.94 -6.56
C ILE A 363 17.83 0.47 -7.82
N LEU A 364 17.30 -0.75 -7.80
CA LEU A 364 16.60 -1.34 -8.94
C LEU A 364 15.30 -0.57 -9.25
N ALA A 365 14.53 -0.20 -8.22
CA ALA A 365 13.31 0.60 -8.38
C ALA A 365 13.63 1.99 -8.93
N SER A 366 14.63 2.66 -8.37
CA SER A 366 15.08 3.98 -8.83
C SER A 366 15.53 3.95 -10.30
N SER A 367 16.22 2.89 -10.72
CA SER A 367 16.66 2.73 -12.12
C SER A 367 15.50 2.59 -13.12
N LYS A 368 14.32 2.17 -12.65
CA LYS A 368 13.09 2.07 -13.45
C LYS A 368 12.21 3.32 -13.36
N GLY A 369 12.67 4.38 -12.69
CA GLY A 369 11.92 5.63 -12.55
C GLY A 369 10.81 5.57 -11.50
N LEU A 370 10.79 4.54 -10.63
CA LEU A 370 9.88 4.50 -9.48
C LEU A 370 10.51 5.30 -8.33
N THR A 371 9.78 6.27 -7.78
CA THR A 371 10.17 7.01 -6.57
C THR A 371 9.95 6.14 -5.34
N TRP A 372 10.77 5.11 -5.21
CA TRP A 372 10.76 4.22 -4.06
C TRP A 372 11.58 4.84 -2.93
N GLU A 373 10.95 5.24 -1.83
CA GLU A 373 11.69 5.72 -0.67
C GLU A 373 12.24 4.54 0.14
N LEU A 374 13.51 4.60 0.54
CA LEU A 374 14.10 3.60 1.42
C LEU A 374 13.60 3.82 2.85
N SER A 375 12.55 3.08 3.24
CA SER A 375 11.99 3.12 4.61
C SER A 375 12.53 1.95 5.43
N LEU A 376 13.42 2.22 6.38
CA LEU A 376 13.91 1.23 7.36
C LEU A 376 13.40 1.61 8.75
N PRO A 377 12.11 1.33 9.05
CA PRO A 377 11.53 1.72 10.31
C PRO A 377 12.23 0.97 11.46
N PHE A 378 12.51 1.68 12.56
CA PHE A 378 13.11 1.06 13.75
C PHE A 378 12.25 -0.09 14.31
N SER A 379 10.93 -0.05 14.09
CA SER A 379 10.01 -1.13 14.44
C SER A 379 10.32 -2.43 13.69
N ALA A 380 10.68 -2.39 12.40
CA ALA A 380 11.02 -3.60 11.63
C ALA A 380 12.34 -4.24 12.10
N LEU A 381 13.33 -3.43 12.46
CA LEU A 381 14.58 -3.93 13.06
C LEU A 381 14.32 -4.60 14.41
N PHE A 382 13.55 -3.94 15.27
CA PHE A 382 13.25 -4.43 16.61
C PHE A 382 12.39 -5.71 16.58
N THR A 383 11.36 -5.75 15.73
CA THR A 383 10.50 -6.93 15.57
C THR A 383 11.29 -8.11 15.01
N SER A 384 12.08 -7.91 13.96
CA SER A 384 12.94 -8.93 13.36
C SER A 384 13.89 -9.58 14.38
N LEU A 385 14.54 -8.75 15.22
CA LEU A 385 15.46 -9.24 16.25
C LEU A 385 14.72 -9.91 17.42
N SER A 386 13.53 -9.42 17.77
CA SER A 386 12.66 -10.04 18.77
C SER A 386 12.21 -11.44 18.33
N PHE A 387 11.84 -11.60 17.05
CA PHE A 387 11.53 -12.91 16.46
C PHE A 387 12.71 -13.88 16.58
N ALA A 388 13.94 -13.42 16.34
CA ALA A 388 15.13 -14.25 16.50
C ALA A 388 15.24 -14.84 17.93
N VAL A 389 15.07 -13.99 18.94
CA VAL A 389 15.13 -14.40 20.35
C VAL A 389 14.00 -15.37 20.71
N ILE A 390 12.75 -15.07 20.28
CA ILE A 390 11.58 -15.93 20.52
C ILE A 390 11.80 -17.32 19.92
N LEU A 391 12.30 -17.40 18.68
CA LEU A 391 12.59 -18.69 18.03
C LEU A 391 13.67 -19.47 18.80
N GLY A 392 14.72 -18.79 19.26
CA GLY A 392 15.76 -19.40 20.10
C GLY A 392 15.21 -19.99 21.39
N LEU A 393 14.28 -19.28 22.03
CA LEU A 393 13.60 -19.76 23.23
C LEU A 393 12.70 -20.97 22.93
N VAL A 394 11.83 -20.87 21.93
CA VAL A 394 10.84 -21.90 21.59
C VAL A 394 11.52 -23.18 21.12
N PHE A 395 12.42 -23.11 20.14
CA PHE A 395 13.07 -24.29 19.56
C PHE A 395 14.26 -24.78 20.40
N GLY A 396 14.82 -23.94 21.27
CA GLY A 396 15.84 -24.33 22.25
C GLY A 396 15.28 -25.04 23.49
N LEU A 397 13.99 -24.86 23.80
CA LEU A 397 13.37 -25.39 25.02
C LEU A 397 13.41 -26.91 25.11
N PHE A 398 13.03 -27.61 24.03
CA PHE A 398 13.01 -29.07 24.00
C PHE A 398 14.38 -29.70 24.25
N PRO A 399 15.45 -29.36 23.50
CA PRO A 399 16.78 -29.92 23.74
C PRO A 399 17.36 -29.51 25.09
N ALA A 400 17.13 -28.27 25.55
CA ALA A 400 17.57 -27.83 26.87
C ALA A 400 16.90 -28.64 28.00
N LYS A 401 15.59 -28.93 27.86
CA LYS A 401 14.86 -29.82 28.77
C LYS A 401 15.40 -31.23 28.75
N LYS A 402 15.72 -31.76 27.57
CA LYS A 402 16.31 -33.09 27.44
C LYS A 402 17.68 -33.18 28.14
N ALA A 403 18.55 -32.19 27.94
CA ALA A 403 19.84 -32.11 28.62
C ALA A 403 19.70 -32.06 30.15
N ALA A 404 18.79 -31.22 30.64
CA ALA A 404 18.59 -31.03 32.07
C ALA A 404 18.00 -32.28 32.77
N LEU A 405 17.28 -33.14 32.03
CA LEU A 405 16.72 -34.40 32.55
C LEU A 405 17.70 -35.59 32.53
N LEU A 406 18.89 -35.48 31.93
CA LEU A 406 19.85 -36.59 31.88
C LEU A 406 20.27 -37.07 33.27
N GLU A 407 20.15 -38.37 33.54
CA GLU A 407 20.61 -38.95 34.80
C GLU A 407 22.14 -39.04 34.82
N PRO A 408 22.84 -38.56 35.87
CA PRO A 408 24.31 -38.55 35.92
C PRO A 408 24.91 -39.94 35.71
N ILE A 409 24.25 -40.96 36.26
CA ILE A 409 24.72 -42.36 36.19
C ILE A 409 24.70 -42.91 34.76
N ASN A 410 23.67 -42.57 33.98
CA ASN A 410 23.54 -43.01 32.60
C ASN A 410 24.43 -42.19 31.67
N ALA A 411 24.58 -40.89 31.96
CA ALA A 411 25.39 -39.98 31.18
C ALA A 411 26.91 -40.27 31.27
N LEU A 412 27.38 -40.77 32.41
CA LEU A 412 28.79 -41.16 32.63
C LEU A 412 29.12 -42.59 32.16
N ARG A 413 28.11 -43.41 31.84
CA ARG A 413 28.27 -44.80 31.41
C ARG A 413 28.36 -44.98 29.89
N GLN A 414 28.09 -43.92 29.12
CA GLN A 414 28.30 -43.95 27.67
C GLN A 414 29.80 -43.84 27.37
N GLU A 415 30.38 -44.89 26.77
CA GLU A 415 31.67 -44.83 26.06
C GLU A 415 31.52 -44.15 24.69
#